data_AF-A0A7C9EGC9-F1
#
_entry.id   AF-A0A7C9EGC9-F1
#
_cell.length_a   1.000
_cell.length_b   1.000
_cell.length_c   1.000
_cell.angle_alpha   90.00
_cell.angle_beta   90.00
_cell.angle_gamma   90.00
#
_symmetry.space_group_name_H-M   'P 1'
#
loop_
_entity.id
_entity.type
_entity.pdbx_description
1 polymer ?
#
loop_
_entity_poly.entity_id
_entity_poly.type
_entity_poly.pdbx_seq_one_letter_code
_entity_poly.pdbx_strand_id
1 'polypeptide(L)'
;EYFLAFLHRSFFQDVKRDKWGNIRTCKMHDLIHDLAIKVAGIGCKLVAKQGEIDFDERIHHVSFGYHLTSLWKMPNSVLKLPRLRTFLLPEQIQDGAILREPICNQLLLSCRCLRVLDLHGLGIRCLPSSIGKLIHLRYLDLSETAIEALPNSITKLQNLQTLELFGCLKLSGLPADIFK
;
A
#
# COMPACT_ATOMS: atom_id res chain seq x y z
N GLU A 1 -18.36 8.34 1.01
CA GLU A 1 -19.39 9.09 0.24
C GLU A 1 -19.08 9.18 -1.26
N TYR A 2 -17.92 9.70 -1.69
CA TYR A 2 -17.59 9.85 -3.12
C TYR A 2 -17.63 8.55 -3.93
N PHE A 3 -17.11 7.43 -3.39
CA PHE A 3 -17.10 6.15 -4.10
C PHE A 3 -18.51 5.68 -4.49
N LEU A 4 -19.45 5.73 -3.54
CA LEU A 4 -20.84 5.37 -3.80
C LEU A 4 -21.48 6.34 -4.80
N ALA A 5 -21.13 7.63 -4.76
CA ALA A 5 -21.61 8.59 -5.76
C ALA A 5 -21.15 8.23 -7.19
N PHE A 6 -19.89 7.79 -7.36
CA PHE A 6 -19.40 7.27 -8.65
C PHE A 6 -20.14 6.00 -9.06
N LEU A 7 -20.39 5.09 -8.11
CA LEU A 7 -21.15 3.86 -8.37
C LEU A 7 -22.59 4.15 -8.81
N HIS A 8 -23.30 5.03 -8.11
CA HIS A 8 -24.67 5.43 -8.43
C HIS A 8 -24.80 6.14 -9.77
N ARG A 9 -23.72 6.76 -10.26
CA ARG A 9 -23.66 7.43 -11.56
C ARG A 9 -23.11 6.53 -12.68
N SER A 10 -22.95 5.23 -12.41
CA SER A 10 -22.38 4.25 -13.36
C SER A 10 -20.96 4.58 -13.83
N PHE A 11 -20.22 5.38 -13.05
CA PHE A 11 -18.81 5.67 -13.28
C PHE A 11 -17.89 4.56 -12.77
N PHE A 12 -18.36 3.80 -11.78
CA PHE A 12 -17.83 2.48 -11.44
C PHE A 12 -18.84 1.43 -11.85
N GLN A 13 -18.39 0.42 -12.59
CA GLN A 13 -19.18 -0.62 -13.22
C GLN A 13 -18.64 -2.00 -12.81
N ASP A 14 -19.30 -3.08 -13.24
CA ASP A 14 -18.87 -4.47 -13.01
C ASP A 14 -18.50 -4.77 -11.54
N VAL A 15 -19.31 -4.26 -10.62
CA VAL A 15 -19.04 -4.39 -9.17
C VAL A 15 -19.15 -5.84 -8.74
N LYS A 16 -18.05 -6.39 -8.26
CA LYS A 16 -18.01 -7.69 -7.60
C LYS A 16 -18.04 -7.48 -6.09
N ARG A 17 -18.96 -8.17 -5.42
CA ARG A 17 -19.08 -8.16 -3.96
C ARG A 17 -18.63 -9.48 -3.38
N ASP A 18 -18.13 -9.45 -2.15
CA ASP A 18 -17.89 -10.65 -1.38
C ASP A 18 -19.16 -11.19 -0.73
N LYS A 19 -19.02 -12.31 -0.03
CA LYS A 19 -20.12 -12.97 0.71
C LYS A 19 -20.72 -12.12 1.83
N TRP A 20 -20.06 -11.03 2.22
CA TRP A 20 -20.52 -10.08 3.24
C TRP A 20 -21.09 -8.80 2.62
N GLY A 21 -21.15 -8.70 1.29
CA GLY A 21 -21.66 -7.54 0.57
C GLY A 21 -20.63 -6.42 0.35
N ASN A 22 -19.37 -6.59 0.78
CA ASN A 22 -18.34 -5.59 0.56
C ASN A 22 -17.90 -5.61 -0.91
N ILE A 23 -17.69 -4.43 -1.49
CA ILE A 23 -17.21 -4.29 -2.85
C ILE A 23 -15.73 -4.68 -2.90
N ARG A 24 -15.42 -5.75 -3.65
CA ARG A 24 -14.04 -6.23 -3.86
C ARG A 24 -13.39 -5.59 -5.08
N THR A 25 -14.10 -5.53 -6.18
CA THR A 25 -13.58 -4.97 -7.43
C THR A 25 -14.66 -4.20 -8.15
N CYS A 26 -14.26 -3.19 -8.91
CA CYS A 26 -15.11 -2.50 -9.87
C CYS A 26 -14.26 -2.09 -11.08
N LYS A 27 -14.90 -1.92 -12.23
CA LYS A 27 -14.29 -1.35 -13.42
C LYS A 27 -14.55 0.16 -13.43
N MET A 28 -13.50 0.97 -13.53
CA MET A 28 -13.65 2.40 -13.78
C MET A 28 -14.05 2.62 -15.23
N HIS A 29 -15.11 3.39 -15.46
CA HIS A 29 -15.54 3.76 -16.81
C HIS A 29 -14.43 4.53 -17.54
N ASP A 30 -14.23 4.25 -18.83
CA ASP A 30 -13.10 4.77 -19.62
C ASP A 30 -13.01 6.31 -19.57
N LEU A 31 -14.14 7.01 -19.68
CA LEU A 31 -14.17 8.49 -19.54
C LEU A 31 -13.64 9.00 -18.19
N ILE A 32 -13.93 8.28 -17.10
CA ILE A 32 -13.47 8.64 -15.76
C ILE A 32 -12.02 8.22 -15.56
N HIS A 33 -11.62 7.12 -16.18
CA HIS A 33 -10.23 6.69 -16.24
C HIS A 33 -9.35 7.73 -16.94
N ASP A 34 -9.75 8.18 -18.13
CA ASP A 34 -9.03 9.20 -18.89
C ASP A 34 -8.96 10.53 -18.14
N LEU A 35 -10.07 10.94 -17.51
CA LEU A 35 -10.10 12.12 -16.66
C LEU A 35 -9.17 11.96 -15.46
N ALA A 36 -9.18 10.80 -14.79
CA ALA A 36 -8.31 10.52 -13.66
C ALA A 36 -6.83 10.56 -14.06
N ILE A 37 -6.46 9.99 -15.21
CA ILE A 37 -5.10 10.09 -15.77
C ILE A 37 -4.74 11.55 -16.03
N LYS A 38 -5.62 12.31 -16.68
CA LYS A 38 -5.40 13.73 -16.99
C LYS A 38 -5.19 14.58 -15.74
N VAL A 39 -5.99 14.36 -14.70
CA VAL A 39 -5.92 15.10 -13.43
C VAL A 39 -4.74 14.67 -12.57
N ALA A 40 -4.43 13.37 -12.53
CA ALA A 40 -3.28 12.86 -11.81
C ALA A 40 -1.95 13.39 -12.37
N GLY A 41 -1.91 13.58 -13.69
CA GLY A 41 -0.73 14.04 -14.40
C GLY A 41 0.50 13.18 -14.06
N ILE A 42 1.64 13.83 -13.92
CA ILE A 42 2.92 13.20 -13.59
C ILE A 42 3.07 12.79 -12.11
N GLY A 43 2.12 13.17 -11.25
CA GLY A 43 2.22 12.93 -9.80
C GLY A 43 1.98 11.47 -9.43
N CYS A 44 1.37 10.68 -10.32
CA CYS A 44 1.02 9.29 -10.11
C CYS A 44 1.65 8.39 -11.18
N LYS A 45 2.16 7.23 -10.75
CA LYS A 45 2.75 6.22 -11.63
C LYS A 45 2.16 4.84 -11.32
N LEU A 46 1.47 4.28 -12.30
CA LEU A 46 1.11 2.87 -12.32
C LEU A 46 2.20 2.09 -13.05
N VAL A 47 2.75 1.08 -12.40
CA VAL A 47 3.70 0.14 -12.98
C VAL A 47 2.95 -1.15 -13.28
N ALA A 48 2.69 -1.43 -14.55
CA ALA A 48 1.89 -2.58 -14.98
C ALA A 48 2.68 -3.90 -15.14
N LYS A 49 4.02 -3.83 -15.12
CA LYS A 49 4.89 -5.02 -15.22
C LYS A 49 6.26 -4.77 -14.64
N GLN A 50 6.95 -5.84 -14.26
CA GLN A 50 8.33 -5.77 -13.77
C GLN A 50 9.30 -5.38 -14.90
N GLY A 51 10.24 -4.48 -14.61
CA GLY A 51 11.26 -4.00 -15.54
C GLY A 51 12.04 -2.84 -14.95
N GLU A 52 13.05 -2.34 -15.69
CA GLU A 52 13.69 -1.07 -15.36
C GLU A 52 12.71 0.06 -15.60
N ILE A 53 12.46 0.84 -14.54
CA ILE A 53 11.52 1.95 -14.55
C ILE A 53 12.26 3.16 -13.99
N ASP A 54 12.34 4.18 -14.83
CA ASP A 54 12.73 5.50 -14.39
C ASP A 54 11.54 6.22 -13.79
N PHE A 55 11.75 6.85 -12.64
CA PHE A 55 10.73 7.60 -11.93
C PHE A 55 11.12 9.07 -11.93
N ASP A 56 10.24 9.89 -12.51
CA ASP A 56 10.32 11.34 -12.40
C ASP A 56 10.26 11.76 -10.92
N GLU A 57 11.13 12.69 -10.51
CA GLU A 57 11.22 13.18 -9.13
C GLU A 57 9.93 13.84 -8.61
N ARG A 58 9.03 14.25 -9.53
CA ARG A 58 7.72 14.84 -9.23
C ARG A 58 6.66 13.77 -8.91
N ILE A 59 7.00 12.49 -8.99
CA ILE A 59 6.09 11.40 -8.61
C ILE A 59 5.94 11.38 -7.08
N HIS A 60 4.67 11.37 -6.65
CA HIS A 60 4.28 11.27 -5.26
C HIS A 60 3.53 9.98 -4.96
N HIS A 61 2.96 9.33 -5.97
CA HIS A 61 2.12 8.15 -5.81
C HIS A 61 2.57 7.06 -6.76
N VAL A 62 2.95 5.91 -6.23
CA VAL A 62 3.36 4.75 -6.99
C VAL A 62 2.43 3.58 -6.67
N SER A 63 1.98 2.89 -7.71
CA SER A 63 1.22 1.65 -7.61
C SER A 63 1.85 0.59 -8.50
N PHE A 64 2.04 -0.62 -7.99
CA PHE A 64 2.48 -1.76 -8.78
C PHE A 64 1.28 -2.67 -9.06
N GLY A 65 0.73 -2.55 -10.28
CA GLY A 65 -0.41 -3.35 -10.76
C GLY A 65 0.07 -4.66 -11.36
N TYR A 66 0.79 -5.44 -10.56
CA TYR A 66 1.15 -6.82 -10.88
C TYR A 66 1.48 -7.56 -9.58
N HIS A 67 1.33 -8.88 -9.63
CA HIS A 67 1.71 -9.77 -8.54
C HIS A 67 3.24 -9.79 -8.36
N LEU A 68 3.73 -9.53 -7.15
CA LEU A 68 5.16 -9.62 -6.83
C LEU A 68 5.60 -11.08 -6.72
N THR A 69 6.59 -11.49 -7.51
CA THR A 69 7.16 -12.83 -7.41
C THR A 69 8.31 -12.87 -6.40
N SER A 70 8.79 -14.06 -6.04
CA SER A 70 10.01 -14.22 -5.22
C SER A 70 11.27 -13.61 -5.84
N LEU A 71 11.25 -13.34 -7.15
CA LEU A 71 12.32 -12.69 -7.91
C LEU A 71 12.17 -11.16 -7.95
N TRP A 72 11.12 -10.61 -7.35
CA TRP A 72 10.90 -9.18 -7.36
C TRP A 72 12.04 -8.44 -6.65
N LYS A 73 12.50 -7.38 -7.31
CA LYS A 73 13.47 -6.44 -6.76
C LYS A 73 12.82 -5.08 -6.70
N MET A 74 12.85 -4.47 -5.53
CA MET A 74 12.41 -3.09 -5.37
C MET A 74 13.24 -2.19 -6.30
N PRO A 75 12.61 -1.38 -7.17
CA PRO A 75 13.34 -0.43 -7.97
C PRO A 75 14.01 0.62 -7.06
N ASN A 76 15.34 0.71 -7.10
CA ASN A 76 16.10 1.68 -6.30
C ASN A 76 15.69 3.14 -6.58
N SER A 77 15.14 3.41 -7.76
CA SER A 77 14.58 4.71 -8.14
C SER A 77 13.40 5.12 -7.24
N VAL A 78 12.55 4.19 -6.81
CA VAL A 78 11.44 4.47 -5.86
C VAL A 78 11.99 4.93 -4.51
N LEU A 79 13.06 4.30 -4.03
CA LEU A 79 13.71 4.66 -2.77
C LEU A 79 14.35 6.07 -2.81
N LYS A 80 14.58 6.62 -4.01
CA LYS A 80 15.16 7.95 -4.21
C LYS A 80 14.11 9.05 -4.37
N LEU A 81 12.81 8.71 -4.40
CA LEU A 81 11.74 9.70 -4.57
C LEU A 81 11.59 10.55 -3.30
N PRO A 82 11.95 11.85 -3.33
CA PRO A 82 12.07 12.66 -2.12
C PRO A 82 10.72 12.98 -1.48
N ARG A 83 9.63 12.86 -2.26
CA ARG A 83 8.27 13.24 -1.85
C ARG A 83 7.28 12.10 -2.06
N LEU A 84 7.72 10.84 -2.05
CA LEU A 84 6.80 9.70 -2.13
C LEU A 84 5.81 9.73 -0.95
N ARG A 85 4.52 9.75 -1.27
CA ARG A 85 3.38 9.79 -0.34
C ARG A 85 2.59 8.49 -0.36
N THR A 86 2.57 7.78 -1.47
CA THR A 86 1.78 6.57 -1.63
C THR A 86 2.59 5.47 -2.29
N PHE A 87 2.59 4.30 -1.67
CA PHE A 87 3.12 3.06 -2.20
C PHE A 87 2.02 2.00 -2.11
N LEU A 88 1.50 1.57 -3.27
CA LEU A 88 0.39 0.62 -3.38
C LEU A 88 0.81 -0.66 -4.12
N LEU A 89 0.25 -1.78 -3.69
CA LEU A 89 0.49 -3.10 -4.26
C LEU A 89 -0.83 -3.87 -4.46
N PRO A 90 -1.84 -3.32 -5.16
CA PRO A 90 -3.23 -3.79 -5.12
C PRO A 90 -3.50 -5.24 -5.59
N GLU A 91 -2.51 -5.91 -6.19
CA GLU A 91 -2.64 -7.23 -6.79
C GLU A 91 -1.88 -8.34 -6.03
N GLN A 92 -1.58 -8.14 -4.73
CA GLN A 92 -0.95 -9.20 -3.95
C GLN A 92 -1.97 -10.22 -3.47
N ILE A 93 -1.53 -11.47 -3.42
CA ILE A 93 -2.23 -12.57 -2.74
C ILE A 93 -1.25 -13.21 -1.77
N GLN A 94 -1.78 -13.90 -0.77
CA GLN A 94 -0.99 -14.70 0.17
C GLN A 94 -0.40 -15.95 -0.52
N ASP A 95 0.50 -15.77 -1.49
CA ASP A 95 1.16 -16.86 -2.24
C ASP A 95 2.66 -16.93 -1.96
N GLY A 96 3.06 -16.59 -0.73
CA GLY A 96 4.45 -16.73 -0.29
C GLY A 96 5.43 -15.76 -0.93
N ALA A 97 4.97 -14.68 -1.58
CA ALA A 97 5.84 -13.55 -1.92
C ALA A 97 6.43 -12.98 -0.63
N ILE A 98 7.77 -12.92 -0.55
CA ILE A 98 8.47 -12.47 0.66
C ILE A 98 9.10 -11.12 0.37
N LEU A 99 8.53 -10.05 0.92
CA LEU A 99 9.28 -8.81 1.08
C LEU A 99 10.35 -9.06 2.14
N ARG A 100 11.60 -9.13 1.71
CA ARG A 100 12.72 -9.34 2.63
C ARG A 100 12.82 -8.15 3.59
N GLU A 101 13.08 -8.44 4.87
CA GLU A 101 13.21 -7.43 5.92
C GLU A 101 14.17 -6.27 5.55
N PRO A 102 15.34 -6.50 4.91
CA PRO A 102 16.22 -5.40 4.50
C PRO A 102 15.55 -4.42 3.51
N ILE A 103 14.74 -4.93 2.58
CA ILE A 103 14.04 -4.11 1.58
C ILE A 103 12.94 -3.30 2.26
N CYS A 104 12.18 -3.94 3.16
CA CYS A 104 11.16 -3.26 3.96
C CYS A 104 11.79 -2.11 4.78
N ASN A 105 12.89 -2.38 5.49
CA ASN A 105 13.59 -1.36 6.27
C ASN A 105 14.14 -0.22 5.41
N GLN A 106 14.69 -0.51 4.23
CA GLN A 106 15.14 0.51 3.29
C GLN A 106 14.00 1.43 2.84
N LEU A 107 12.84 0.86 2.47
CA LEU A 107 11.64 1.63 2.09
C LEU A 107 11.23 2.59 3.21
N LEU A 108 11.15 2.08 4.45
CA LEU A 108 10.74 2.84 5.62
C LEU A 108 11.72 3.95 6.02
N LEU A 109 13.02 3.74 5.79
CA LEU A 109 14.05 4.76 6.09
C LEU A 109 14.12 5.87 5.04
N SER A 110 13.88 5.54 3.78
CA SER A 110 14.00 6.47 2.65
C SER A 110 12.75 7.31 2.44
N CYS A 111 11.55 6.73 2.53
CA CYS A 111 10.31 7.38 2.11
C CYS A 111 9.56 8.04 3.29
N ARG A 112 10.17 9.03 3.94
CA ARG A 112 9.63 9.65 5.17
C ARG A 112 8.34 10.45 4.99
N CYS A 113 8.02 10.83 3.75
CA CYS A 113 6.78 11.55 3.40
C CYS A 113 5.57 10.63 3.18
N LEU A 114 5.73 9.30 3.36
CA LEU A 114 4.66 8.34 3.14
C LEU A 114 3.44 8.64 4.01
N ARG A 115 2.28 8.55 3.36
CA ARG A 115 0.93 8.70 3.93
C ARG A 115 0.12 7.41 3.76
N VAL A 116 0.36 6.67 2.69
CA VAL A 116 -0.30 5.40 2.37
C VAL A 116 0.77 4.38 2.06
N LEU A 117 0.82 3.32 2.86
CA LEU A 117 1.75 2.21 2.69
C LEU A 117 0.97 0.90 2.67
N ASP A 118 0.99 0.25 1.52
CA ASP A 118 0.41 -1.06 1.32
C ASP A 118 1.50 -2.13 1.30
N LEU A 119 1.40 -3.08 2.22
CA LEU A 119 2.29 -4.23 2.36
C LEU A 119 1.51 -5.56 2.47
N HIS A 120 0.24 -5.58 2.05
CA HIS A 120 -0.59 -6.78 2.17
C HIS A 120 -0.01 -7.94 1.37
N GLY A 121 -0.19 -9.17 1.87
CA GLY A 121 0.24 -10.39 1.18
C GLY A 121 1.75 -10.61 1.05
N LEU A 122 2.60 -9.71 1.58
CA LEU A 122 4.05 -9.73 1.36
C LEU A 122 4.88 -10.66 2.29
N GLY A 123 4.25 -11.63 2.94
CA GLY A 123 4.96 -12.62 3.78
C GLY A 123 5.78 -12.01 4.92
N ILE A 124 5.52 -10.75 5.29
CA ILE A 124 6.24 -10.01 6.32
C ILE A 124 6.01 -10.69 7.67
N ARG A 125 7.10 -11.00 8.39
CA ARG A 125 7.05 -11.62 9.74
C ARG A 125 7.26 -10.62 10.87
N CYS A 126 8.02 -9.56 10.60
CA CYS A 126 8.32 -8.49 11.52
C CYS A 126 8.37 -7.16 10.76
N LEU A 127 7.98 -6.08 11.42
CA LEU A 127 8.25 -4.73 10.93
C LEU A 127 9.42 -4.12 11.70
N PRO A 128 10.37 -3.46 11.03
CA PRO A 128 11.48 -2.81 11.71
C PRO A 128 10.98 -1.61 12.51
N SER A 129 11.70 -1.26 13.57
CA SER A 129 11.34 -0.13 14.44
C SER A 129 11.33 1.23 13.71
N SER A 130 11.97 1.31 12.54
CA SER A 130 11.97 2.46 11.63
C SER A 130 10.58 2.86 11.14
N ILE A 131 9.57 1.99 11.23
CA ILE A 131 8.17 2.34 10.92
C ILE A 131 7.72 3.60 11.67
N GLY A 132 8.13 3.75 12.94
CA GLY A 132 7.79 4.91 13.76
C GLY A 132 8.40 6.25 13.28
N LYS A 133 9.23 6.24 12.24
CA LYS A 133 9.73 7.46 11.57
C LYS A 133 8.75 7.99 10.52
N LEU A 134 7.78 7.19 10.08
CA LEU A 134 6.77 7.60 9.10
C LEU A 134 5.66 8.43 9.78
N ILE A 135 6.02 9.57 10.35
CA ILE A 135 5.10 10.41 11.14
C ILE A 135 3.90 10.92 10.34
N HIS A 136 3.98 10.91 9.01
CA HIS A 136 2.89 11.33 8.12
C HIS A 136 1.97 10.19 7.68
N LEU A 137 2.25 8.96 8.08
CA LEU A 137 1.49 7.78 7.68
C LEU A 137 0.07 7.87 8.21
N ARG A 138 -0.91 7.66 7.32
CA ARG A 138 -2.35 7.69 7.60
C ARG A 138 -3.00 6.33 7.36
N TYR A 139 -2.47 5.57 6.41
CA TYR A 139 -2.94 4.24 6.08
C TYR A 139 -1.76 3.27 6.04
N LEU A 140 -1.87 2.17 6.79
CA LEU A 140 -0.95 1.06 6.78
C LEU A 140 -1.73 -0.24 6.61
N ASP A 141 -1.43 -0.98 5.55
CA ASP A 141 -2.00 -2.30 5.31
C ASP A 141 -0.95 -3.39 5.49
N LEU A 142 -1.21 -4.30 6.43
CA LEU A 142 -0.42 -5.48 6.70
C LEU A 142 -1.26 -6.75 6.55
N SER A 143 -2.44 -6.66 5.93
CA SER A 143 -3.36 -7.77 5.80
C SER A 143 -2.69 -8.95 5.10
N GLU A 144 -3.09 -10.16 5.48
CA GLU A 144 -2.62 -11.41 4.90
C GLU A 144 -1.09 -11.60 4.98
N THR A 145 -0.43 -10.91 5.92
CA THR A 145 1.00 -11.12 6.22
C THR A 145 1.20 -12.16 7.33
N ALA A 146 2.44 -12.64 7.48
CA ALA A 146 2.84 -13.59 8.51
C ALA A 146 3.35 -12.91 9.78
N ILE A 147 2.91 -11.68 10.06
CA ILE A 147 3.45 -10.84 11.13
C ILE A 147 3.12 -11.42 12.49
N GLU A 148 4.13 -11.57 13.35
CA GLU A 148 3.99 -12.21 14.66
C GLU A 148 3.73 -11.18 15.78
N ALA A 149 4.34 -9.99 15.63
CA ALA A 149 4.18 -8.85 16.51
C ALA A 149 4.43 -7.54 15.76
N LEU A 150 3.74 -6.47 16.18
CA LEU A 150 4.03 -5.11 15.74
C LEU A 150 5.11 -4.49 16.64
N PRO A 151 6.08 -3.74 16.09
CA PRO A 151 7.07 -3.06 16.91
C PRO A 151 6.41 -1.98 17.76
N ASN A 152 6.87 -1.78 19.00
CA ASN A 152 6.36 -0.72 19.88
C ASN A 152 6.41 0.67 19.25
N SER A 153 7.32 0.92 18.30
CA SER A 153 7.42 2.19 17.59
C SER A 153 6.24 2.50 16.67
N ILE A 154 5.33 1.55 16.41
CA ILE A 154 4.08 1.81 15.69
C ILE A 154 3.20 2.83 16.41
N THR A 155 3.32 2.91 17.75
CA THR A 155 2.64 3.91 18.60
C THR A 155 3.09 5.35 18.31
N LYS A 156 4.21 5.53 17.59
CA LYS A 156 4.69 6.86 17.15
C LYS A 156 3.98 7.39 15.91
N LEU A 157 3.14 6.57 15.26
CA LEU A 157 2.39 6.96 14.07
C LEU A 157 1.16 7.80 14.44
N GLN A 158 1.37 9.00 14.95
CA GLN A 158 0.31 9.88 15.48
C GLN A 158 -0.74 10.31 14.44
N ASN A 159 -0.41 10.22 13.15
CA ASN A 159 -1.34 10.54 12.06
C ASN A 159 -2.03 9.30 11.48
N LEU A 160 -1.80 8.11 12.02
CA LEU A 160 -2.39 6.87 11.50
C LEU A 160 -3.91 6.89 11.72
N GLN A 161 -4.65 6.69 10.64
CA GLN A 161 -6.11 6.68 10.62
C GLN A 161 -6.64 5.26 10.40
N THR A 162 -5.88 4.44 9.68
CA THR A 162 -6.27 3.07 9.34
C THR A 162 -5.06 2.16 9.46
N LEU A 163 -5.23 1.08 10.22
CA LEU A 163 -4.31 -0.03 10.33
C LEU A 163 -5.07 -1.31 9.99
N GLU A 164 -4.79 -1.88 8.82
CA GLU A 164 -5.41 -3.13 8.38
C GLU A 164 -4.54 -4.32 8.78
N LEU A 165 -5.14 -5.26 9.49
CA LEU A 165 -4.50 -6.50 10.01
C LEU A 165 -5.33 -7.74 9.66
N PHE A 166 -6.23 -7.61 8.68
CA PHE A 166 -7.10 -8.71 8.29
C PHE A 166 -6.27 -9.92 7.84
N GLY A 167 -6.59 -11.12 8.32
CA GLY A 167 -5.86 -12.33 7.92
C GLY A 167 -4.43 -12.45 8.48
N CYS A 168 -4.01 -11.61 9.44
CA CYS A 168 -2.73 -11.78 10.16
C CYS A 168 -2.83 -12.91 11.20
N LEU A 169 -2.87 -14.17 10.77
CA LEU A 169 -3.16 -15.33 11.63
C LEU A 169 -2.10 -15.61 12.71
N LYS A 170 -0.90 -15.06 12.57
CA LYS A 170 0.22 -15.25 13.53
C LYS A 170 0.36 -14.10 14.53
N LEU A 171 -0.42 -13.04 14.39
CA LEU A 171 -0.29 -11.86 15.24
C LEU A 171 -0.77 -12.20 16.65
N SER A 172 0.18 -12.19 17.59
CA SER A 172 -0.05 -12.60 18.98
C SER A 172 -0.72 -11.52 19.84
N GLY A 173 -0.64 -10.25 19.42
CA GLY A 173 -1.25 -9.13 20.13
C GLY A 173 -0.85 -7.77 19.55
N LEU A 174 -1.52 -6.73 20.02
CA LEU A 174 -1.20 -5.34 19.69
C LEU A 174 -0.41 -4.68 20.82
N PRO A 175 0.50 -3.73 20.51
CA PRO A 175 1.18 -2.92 21.53
C PRO A 175 0.18 -2.18 22.42
N ALA A 176 0.44 -2.14 23.73
CA ALA A 176 -0.51 -1.61 24.73
C ALA A 176 -0.92 -0.15 24.48
N ASP A 177 -0.01 0.68 23.97
CA ASP A 177 -0.24 2.11 23.73
C ASP A 177 -0.74 2.41 22.30
N ILE A 178 -1.20 1.42 21.53
CA ILE A 178 -1.65 1.65 20.14
C ILE A 178 -2.97 2.44 20.03
N PHE A 179 -3.75 2.50 21.12
CA PHE A 179 -5.04 3.17 21.18
C PHE A 179 -5.02 4.47 22.00
N LYS A 180 -3.82 4.98 22.33
CA LYS A 180 -3.64 6.26 23.03
C LYS A 180 -3.33 7.37 22.04
#